data_AF-A0A836C282-F1
#
_entry.id   AF-A0A836C282-F1
#
_cell.length_a   1.000
_cell.length_b   1.000
_cell.length_c   1.000
_cell.angle_alpha   90.00
_cell.angle_beta   90.00
_cell.angle_gamma   90.00
#
_symmetry.space_group_name_H-M   'P 1'
#
loop_
_entity.id
_entity.type
_entity.pdbx_description
1 polymer ?
#
loop_
_entity_poly.entity_id
_entity_poly.type
_entity_poly.pdbx_seq_one_letter_code
_entity_poly.pdbx_strand_id
1 'polypeptide(L)'
;MTSRLPAVLDEAKKHQVKIDWVVLMGGINDILRYGTSVDEVWGGHEDLYEACKERGVRVLVLTLLEVGPAIPAGGRVPELMQRRAWLNNMIRGAPREHSNVAVLDGGKAFPFPTNASDPRSPLWSDRIHLSSAGYDKLGALVYGALKQHLEK
;
A
#
# COMPACT_ATOMS: atom_id res chain seq x y z
N MET A 1 -0.15 -11.87 -7.38
CA MET A 1 -0.32 -10.40 -7.37
C MET A 1 -0.04 -9.77 -8.74
N THR A 2 0.90 -10.29 -9.52
CA THR A 2 1.61 -9.55 -10.56
C THR A 2 0.98 -9.52 -11.96
N SER A 3 -0.01 -10.36 -12.27
CA SER A 3 -0.54 -10.46 -13.65
C SER A 3 -1.66 -9.47 -14.00
N ARG A 4 -2.45 -9.03 -13.01
CA ARG A 4 -3.66 -8.21 -13.27
C ARG A 4 -3.31 -6.79 -13.72
N LEU A 5 -2.37 -6.13 -13.05
CA LEU A 5 -2.03 -4.74 -13.37
C LEU A 5 -1.41 -4.60 -14.77
N PRO A 6 -0.41 -5.40 -15.20
CA PRO A 6 0.09 -5.37 -16.56
C PRO A 6 -1.02 -5.53 -17.61
N ALA A 7 -1.95 -6.47 -17.40
CA ALA A 7 -3.09 -6.67 -18.30
C ALA A 7 -4.00 -5.43 -18.39
N VAL A 8 -4.27 -4.75 -17.27
CA VAL A 8 -5.06 -3.50 -17.26
C VAL A 8 -4.33 -2.38 -18.01
N LEU A 9 -3.01 -2.25 -17.83
CA LEU A 9 -2.23 -1.22 -18.52
C LEU A 9 -2.14 -1.50 -20.03
N ASP A 10 -1.99 -2.77 -20.42
CA ASP A 10 -1.98 -3.18 -21.82
C ASP A 10 -3.33 -2.93 -22.49
N GLU A 11 -4.43 -3.20 -21.78
CA GLU A 11 -5.78 -2.94 -22.27
C GLU A 11 -6.05 -1.44 -22.41
N ALA A 12 -5.65 -0.63 -21.42
CA ALA A 12 -5.73 0.82 -21.51
C ALA A 12 -4.96 1.36 -22.72
N LYS A 13 -3.75 0.84 -22.98
CA LYS A 13 -2.94 1.20 -24.14
C LYS A 13 -3.63 0.85 -25.46
N LYS A 14 -4.24 -0.35 -25.59
CA LYS A 14 -5.01 -0.73 -26.79
C LYS A 14 -6.16 0.23 -27.07
N HIS A 15 -6.83 0.68 -26.02
CA HIS A 15 -7.94 1.65 -26.11
C HIS A 15 -7.49 3.11 -26.10
N GLN A 16 -6.19 3.39 -26.21
CA GLN A 16 -5.62 4.74 -26.19
C GLN A 16 -6.00 5.55 -24.92
N VAL A 17 -6.29 4.86 -23.82
CA VAL A 17 -6.54 5.46 -22.51
C VAL A 17 -5.19 5.68 -21.82
N LYS A 18 -4.88 6.94 -21.54
CA LYS A 18 -3.65 7.31 -20.85
C LYS A 18 -3.79 7.08 -19.34
N ILE A 19 -2.88 6.30 -18.77
CA ILE A 19 -2.73 6.13 -17.32
C ILE A 19 -1.37 6.71 -16.93
N ASP A 20 -1.37 7.82 -16.22
CA ASP A 20 -0.13 8.46 -15.75
C ASP A 20 0.36 7.89 -14.41
N TRP A 21 -0.58 7.50 -13.55
CA TRP A 21 -0.32 7.05 -12.20
C TRP A 21 -1.10 5.80 -11.85
N VAL A 22 -0.45 4.91 -11.11
CA VAL A 22 -1.07 3.80 -10.38
C VAL A 22 -0.91 4.06 -8.89
N VAL A 23 -2.01 3.99 -8.13
CA VAL A 23 -1.95 3.95 -6.67
C VAL A 23 -1.92 2.49 -6.24
N LEU A 24 -0.80 2.06 -5.68
CA LEU A 24 -0.60 0.67 -5.24
C LEU A 24 -0.81 0.56 -3.74
N MET A 25 -1.82 -0.21 -3.35
CA MET A 25 -2.13 -0.55 -1.96
C MET A 25 -2.36 -2.06 -1.88
N GLY A 26 -1.37 -2.80 -1.37
CA GLY A 26 -1.42 -4.26 -1.33
C GLY A 26 -0.37 -4.84 -0.38
N GLY A 27 -0.52 -6.10 0.00
CA GLY A 27 0.44 -6.84 0.82
C GLY A 27 -0.05 -7.25 2.20
N ILE A 28 -1.03 -6.56 2.82
CA ILE A 28 -1.49 -6.94 4.18
C ILE A 28 -2.09 -8.34 4.21
N ASN A 29 -2.92 -8.68 3.23
CA ASN A 29 -3.53 -10.01 3.10
C ASN A 29 -2.47 -11.08 2.80
N ASP A 30 -1.48 -10.74 1.98
CA ASP A 30 -0.39 -11.62 1.59
C ASP A 30 0.49 -11.99 2.80
N ILE A 31 0.83 -11.01 3.64
CA ILE A 31 1.62 -11.28 4.86
C ILE A 31 0.79 -11.89 6.00
N LEU A 32 -0.54 -11.76 5.96
CA LEU A 32 -1.47 -12.45 6.86
C LEU A 32 -1.67 -13.92 6.50
N ARG A 33 -1.53 -14.27 5.21
CA ARG A 33 -1.68 -15.63 4.72
C ARG A 33 -0.45 -16.46 5.06
N TYR A 34 -0.66 -17.59 5.73
CA TYR A 34 0.39 -18.57 5.93
C TYR A 34 0.94 -19.09 4.59
N GLY A 35 2.27 -19.06 4.44
CA GLY A 35 2.98 -19.66 3.30
C GLY A 35 3.59 -18.68 2.29
N THR A 36 3.29 -17.39 2.36
CA THR A 36 3.98 -16.37 1.55
C THR A 36 5.00 -15.65 2.42
N SER A 37 6.25 -15.57 2.01
CA SER A 37 7.30 -14.80 2.70
C SER A 37 7.18 -13.30 2.43
N VAL A 38 7.78 -12.48 3.29
CA VAL A 38 7.82 -11.02 3.08
C VAL A 38 8.60 -10.67 1.80
N ASP A 39 9.66 -11.43 1.50
CA ASP A 39 10.47 -11.26 0.30
C ASP A 39 9.67 -11.58 -0.98
N GLU A 40 8.84 -12.63 -0.97
CA GLU A 40 7.95 -12.92 -2.10
C GLU A 40 6.94 -11.79 -2.35
N VAL A 41 6.39 -11.18 -1.28
CA VAL A 41 5.48 -10.03 -1.42
C VAL A 41 6.23 -8.80 -1.95
N TRP A 42 7.47 -8.60 -1.52
CA TRP A 42 8.31 -7.51 -1.99
C TRP A 42 8.70 -7.66 -3.45
N GLY A 43 9.16 -8.84 -3.87
CA GLY A 43 9.43 -9.11 -5.29
C GLY A 43 8.20 -8.87 -6.17
N GLY A 44 7.00 -9.21 -5.65
CA GLY A 44 5.76 -8.86 -6.33
C GLY A 44 5.49 -7.35 -6.45
N HIS A 45 5.96 -6.51 -5.52
CA HIS A 45 5.90 -5.06 -5.67
C HIS A 45 6.90 -4.57 -6.72
N GLU A 46 8.14 -5.09 -6.70
CA GLU A 46 9.17 -4.74 -7.67
C GLU A 46 8.73 -5.08 -9.10
N ASP A 47 8.16 -6.27 -9.32
CA ASP A 47 7.58 -6.68 -10.60
C ASP A 47 6.51 -5.69 -11.09
N LEU A 48 5.65 -5.20 -10.18
CA LEU A 48 4.61 -4.22 -10.52
C LEU A 48 5.20 -2.84 -10.82
N TYR A 49 6.26 -2.43 -10.13
CA TYR A 49 6.96 -1.17 -10.38
C TYR A 49 7.62 -1.17 -11.76
N GLU A 50 8.32 -2.26 -12.11
CA GLU A 50 8.96 -2.41 -13.42
C GLU A 50 7.91 -2.50 -14.53
N ALA A 51 6.82 -3.26 -14.33
CA ALA A 51 5.73 -3.30 -15.32
C ALA A 51 5.10 -1.92 -15.58
N CYS A 52 4.97 -1.08 -14.56
CA CYS A 52 4.53 0.31 -14.72
C CYS A 52 5.57 1.14 -15.47
N LYS A 53 6.85 1.04 -15.08
CA LYS A 53 7.97 1.76 -15.68
C LYS A 53 8.12 1.48 -17.17
N GLU A 54 8.05 0.21 -17.58
CA GLU A 54 8.06 -0.23 -19.00
C GLU A 54 6.97 0.44 -19.84
N ARG A 55 5.89 0.88 -19.20
CA ARG A 55 4.72 1.50 -19.83
C ARG A 55 4.68 3.02 -19.61
N GLY A 56 5.72 3.60 -19.04
CA GLY A 56 5.79 5.03 -18.73
C GLY A 56 4.86 5.48 -17.61
N VAL A 57 4.41 4.55 -16.76
CA VAL A 57 3.46 4.80 -15.67
C VAL A 57 4.21 4.96 -14.35
N ARG A 58 3.82 5.98 -13.57
CA ARG A 58 4.39 6.23 -12.24
C ARG A 58 3.56 5.52 -11.17
N VAL A 59 4.18 5.19 -10.06
CA VAL A 59 3.51 4.48 -8.95
C VAL A 59 3.54 5.34 -7.70
N LEU A 60 2.39 5.55 -7.08
CA LEU A 60 2.29 5.97 -5.69
C LEU A 60 1.99 4.71 -4.85
N VAL A 61 3.00 4.18 -4.18
CA VAL A 61 2.83 3.04 -3.28
C VAL A 61 2.54 3.49 -1.85
N LEU A 62 1.62 2.81 -1.20
CA LEU A 62 1.31 3.02 0.21
C LEU A 62 2.02 1.97 1.05
N THR A 63 2.69 2.40 2.13
CA THR A 63 3.09 1.45 3.18
C THR A 63 1.83 0.83 3.80
N LEU A 64 1.95 -0.41 4.28
CA LEU A 64 0.86 -1.08 4.97
C LEU A 64 0.44 -0.28 6.21
N LEU A 65 -0.86 -0.10 6.36
CA LEU A 65 -1.48 0.51 7.54
C LEU A 65 -1.16 -0.30 8.80
N GLU A 66 -1.30 0.31 9.98
CA GLU A 66 -1.27 -0.46 11.21
C GLU A 66 -2.45 -1.44 11.30
N VAL A 67 -2.33 -2.39 12.22
CA VAL A 67 -3.36 -3.38 12.48
C VAL A 67 -3.56 -3.51 13.99
N GLY A 68 -4.81 -3.76 14.39
CA GLY A 68 -5.19 -3.83 15.78
C GLY A 68 -4.73 -5.09 16.49
N PRO A 69 -4.74 -5.09 17.84
CA PRO A 69 -4.44 -6.28 18.62
C PRO A 69 -5.48 -7.39 18.33
N ALA A 70 -5.02 -8.66 18.37
CA ALA A 70 -5.87 -9.85 18.21
C ALA A 70 -6.60 -9.96 16.85
N ILE A 71 -5.95 -9.67 15.73
CA ILE A 71 -6.50 -10.00 14.40
C ILE A 71 -6.79 -11.51 14.36
N PRO A 72 -7.96 -11.96 13.87
CA PRO A 72 -8.25 -13.36 13.66
C PRO A 72 -7.50 -13.87 12.41
N ALA A 73 -6.18 -13.89 12.50
CA ALA A 73 -5.32 -14.68 11.64
C ALA A 73 -4.58 -15.59 12.60
N GLY A 74 -4.63 -16.90 12.40
CA GLY A 74 -4.13 -17.91 13.34
C GLY A 74 -2.62 -17.86 13.63
N GLY A 75 -1.94 -16.72 13.47
CA GLY A 75 -0.55 -16.44 13.79
C GLY A 75 -0.35 -15.48 14.95
N ARG A 76 0.84 -15.56 15.53
CA ARG A 76 1.28 -14.77 16.67
C ARG A 76 1.35 -13.30 16.24
N VAL A 77 0.50 -12.44 16.79
CA VAL A 77 0.47 -10.97 16.53
C VAL A 77 1.87 -10.33 16.43
N PRO A 78 2.86 -10.67 17.29
CA PRO A 78 4.22 -10.14 17.16
C PRO A 78 4.91 -10.45 15.82
N GLU A 79 4.72 -11.64 15.26
CA GLU A 79 5.32 -12.06 13.99
C GLU A 79 4.76 -11.23 12.83
N LEU A 80 3.45 -11.01 12.81
CA LEU A 80 2.81 -10.16 11.80
C LEU A 80 3.34 -8.73 11.85
N MET A 81 3.51 -8.17 13.06
CA MET A 81 4.04 -6.80 13.21
C MET A 81 5.47 -6.69 12.66
N GLN A 82 6.31 -7.70 12.91
CA GLN A 82 7.66 -7.78 12.35
C GLN A 82 7.62 -7.87 10.82
N ARG A 83 6.80 -8.76 10.27
CA ARG A 83 6.63 -8.93 8.81
C ARG A 83 6.16 -7.64 8.13
N ARG A 84 5.16 -6.98 8.71
CA ARG A 84 4.68 -5.67 8.26
C ARG A 84 5.79 -4.62 8.33
N ALA A 85 6.55 -4.59 9.41
CA ALA A 85 7.62 -3.59 9.59
C ALA A 85 8.73 -3.79 8.55
N TRP A 86 9.10 -5.05 8.29
CA TRP A 86 10.05 -5.41 7.25
C TRP A 86 9.56 -4.96 5.87
N LEU A 87 8.34 -5.33 5.48
CA LEU A 87 7.78 -4.91 4.19
C LEU A 87 7.70 -3.38 4.06
N ASN A 88 7.23 -2.69 5.10
CA ASN A 88 7.17 -1.22 5.09
C ASN A 88 8.54 -0.57 4.98
N ASN A 89 9.60 -1.17 5.53
CA ASN A 89 10.96 -0.65 5.37
C ASN A 89 11.43 -0.76 3.93
N MET A 90 11.13 -1.87 3.25
CA MET A 90 11.45 -2.02 1.82
C MET A 90 10.64 -1.03 0.96
N ILE A 91 9.33 -0.89 1.22
CA ILE A 91 8.47 0.09 0.52
C ILE A 91 9.01 1.51 0.68
N ARG A 92 9.44 1.92 1.88
CA ARG A 92 10.05 3.24 2.11
C ARG A 92 11.35 3.44 1.35
N GLY A 93 12.12 2.35 1.15
CA GLY A 93 13.36 2.36 0.39
C GLY A 93 13.17 2.38 -1.13
N ALA A 94 11.99 1.98 -1.63
CA ALA A 94 11.71 1.79 -3.05
C ALA A 94 12.15 2.94 -3.97
N PRO A 95 11.95 4.23 -3.62
CA PRO A 95 12.35 5.33 -4.50
C PRO A 95 13.86 5.44 -4.77
N ARG A 96 14.71 4.75 -3.99
CA ARG A 96 16.17 4.72 -4.22
C ARG A 96 16.54 3.89 -5.44
N GLU A 97 15.81 2.79 -5.67
CA GLU A 97 16.07 1.83 -6.75
C GLU A 97 15.07 1.97 -7.92
N HIS A 98 13.86 2.47 -7.65
CA HIS A 98 12.80 2.64 -8.66
C HIS A 98 12.40 4.11 -8.81
N SER A 99 12.95 4.79 -9.82
CA SER A 99 12.75 6.23 -10.05
C SER A 99 11.31 6.63 -10.45
N ASN A 100 10.48 5.67 -10.87
CA ASN A 100 9.06 5.89 -11.16
C ASN A 100 8.16 5.76 -9.93
N VAL A 101 8.71 5.47 -8.75
CA VAL A 101 7.96 5.21 -7.51
C VAL A 101 8.03 6.40 -6.54
N ALA A 102 6.88 6.80 -6.03
CA ALA A 102 6.71 7.69 -4.88
C ALA A 102 6.04 6.91 -3.74
N VAL A 103 6.30 7.30 -2.48
CA VAL A 103 5.79 6.59 -1.29
C VAL A 103 4.89 7.50 -0.47
N LEU A 104 3.72 6.99 -0.10
CA LEU A 104 2.86 7.53 0.94
C LEU A 104 2.93 6.62 2.18
N ASP A 105 3.45 7.13 3.30
CA ASP A 105 3.61 6.32 4.52
C ASP A 105 2.27 6.18 5.28
N GLY A 106 1.40 5.30 4.78
CA GLY A 106 0.12 4.96 5.37
C GLY A 106 0.23 4.41 6.79
N GLY A 107 1.24 3.56 7.05
CA GLY A 107 1.52 3.03 8.39
C GLY A 107 1.79 4.13 9.42
N LYS A 108 2.43 5.24 9.02
CA LYS A 108 2.62 6.41 9.89
C LYS A 108 1.37 7.28 9.98
N ALA A 109 0.61 7.41 8.89
CA ALA A 109 -0.56 8.29 8.81
C ALA A 109 -1.78 7.73 9.56
N PHE A 110 -1.85 6.41 9.73
CA PHE A 110 -2.91 5.69 10.40
C PHE A 110 -2.34 4.78 11.50
N PRO A 111 -1.90 5.37 12.63
CA PRO A 111 -1.61 4.57 13.81
C PRO A 111 -2.91 3.98 14.38
N PHE A 112 -2.84 2.74 14.84
CA PHE A 112 -3.99 2.05 15.42
C PHE A 112 -4.34 2.66 16.80
N PRO A 113 -5.63 2.77 17.17
CA PRO A 113 -6.03 3.37 18.43
C PRO A 113 -5.58 2.50 19.62
N THR A 114 -5.12 3.13 20.70
CA THR A 114 -4.66 2.38 21.90
C THR A 114 -5.80 1.89 22.79
N ASN A 115 -6.95 2.56 22.72
CA ASN A 115 -8.19 2.21 23.42
C ASN A 115 -9.38 2.91 22.74
N ALA A 116 -10.61 2.60 23.17
CA ALA A 116 -11.83 3.13 22.56
C ALA A 116 -11.96 4.67 22.64
N SER A 117 -11.39 5.30 23.68
CA SER A 117 -11.44 6.75 23.89
C SER A 117 -10.39 7.52 23.08
N ASP A 118 -9.51 6.81 22.38
CA ASP A 118 -8.52 7.40 21.50
C ASP A 118 -9.21 8.19 20.37
N PRO A 119 -8.84 9.46 20.10
CA PRO A 119 -9.48 10.28 19.08
C PRO A 119 -9.31 9.73 17.66
N ARG A 120 -8.43 8.74 17.46
CA ARG A 120 -8.25 8.02 16.19
C ARG A 120 -9.24 6.87 16.02
N SER A 121 -9.91 6.42 17.08
CA SER A 121 -10.89 5.32 17.02
C SER A 121 -11.95 5.49 15.92
N PRO A 122 -12.50 6.69 15.68
CA PRO A 122 -13.47 6.90 14.59
C PRO A 122 -12.92 6.66 13.18
N LEU A 123 -11.60 6.60 12.98
CA LEU A 123 -10.97 6.35 11.67
C LEU A 123 -10.93 4.85 11.31
N TRP A 124 -11.25 3.96 12.24
CA TRP A 124 -11.14 2.51 12.07
C TRP A 124 -12.52 1.86 12.14
N SER A 125 -12.79 0.94 11.22
CA SER A 125 -14.00 0.13 11.25
C SER A 125 -13.79 -1.15 12.07
N ASP A 126 -12.60 -1.73 11.95
CA ASP A 126 -12.19 -2.91 12.70
C ASP A 126 -10.65 -2.92 12.88
N ARG A 127 -10.06 -4.09 13.10
CA ARG A 127 -8.63 -4.26 13.36
C ARG A 127 -7.74 -4.14 12.11
N ILE A 128 -8.30 -4.05 10.90
CA ILE A 128 -7.53 -3.99 9.65
C ILE A 128 -8.11 -2.99 8.64
N HIS A 129 -9.39 -2.64 8.75
CA HIS A 129 -10.09 -1.74 7.84
C HIS A 129 -10.33 -0.37 8.45
N LEU A 130 -10.17 0.66 7.62
CA LEU A 130 -10.57 2.03 7.93
C LEU A 130 -12.10 2.16 7.91
N SER A 131 -12.63 3.09 8.68
CA SER A 131 -14.02 3.54 8.56
C SER A 131 -14.17 4.44 7.32
N SER A 132 -15.40 4.86 6.99
CA SER A 132 -15.63 5.88 5.97
C SER A 132 -14.80 7.15 6.22
N ALA A 133 -14.77 7.66 7.46
CA ALA A 133 -13.96 8.82 7.83
C ALA A 133 -12.45 8.56 7.67
N GLY A 134 -12.01 7.33 7.94
CA GLY A 134 -10.63 6.91 7.68
C GLY A 134 -10.29 6.91 6.19
N TYR A 135 -11.19 6.41 5.35
CA TYR A 135 -11.01 6.44 3.89
C TYR A 135 -11.09 7.85 3.31
N ASP A 136 -11.92 8.75 3.84
CA ASP A 136 -11.92 10.16 3.45
C ASP A 136 -10.56 10.82 3.72
N LYS A 137 -10.00 10.57 4.92
CA LYS A 137 -8.64 11.01 5.27
C LYS A 137 -7.59 10.40 4.34
N LEU A 138 -7.71 9.11 3.99
CA LEU A 138 -6.79 8.44 3.07
C LEU A 138 -6.84 9.07 1.68
N GLY A 139 -8.04 9.33 1.17
CA GLY A 139 -8.26 10.01 -0.11
C GLY A 139 -7.60 11.39 -0.14
N ALA A 140 -7.77 12.18 0.91
CA ALA A 140 -7.12 13.48 1.03
C ALA A 140 -5.58 13.38 1.04
N LEU A 141 -5.01 12.36 1.71
CA LEU A 141 -3.57 12.12 1.72
C LEU A 141 -3.04 11.65 0.36
N VAL A 142 -3.76 10.76 -0.34
CA VAL A 142 -3.44 10.33 -1.70
C VAL A 142 -3.47 11.51 -2.66
N TYR A 143 -4.52 12.34 -2.59
CA TYR A 143 -4.62 13.57 -3.38
C TYR A 143 -3.43 14.50 -3.10
N GLY A 144 -3.13 14.76 -1.82
CA GLY A 144 -2.01 15.61 -1.41
C GLY A 144 -0.66 15.10 -1.90
N ALA A 145 -0.45 13.78 -1.90
CA ALA A 145 0.77 13.15 -2.43
C ALA A 145 0.85 13.30 -3.95
N LEU A 146 -0.23 13.00 -4.69
CA LEU A 146 -0.23 13.10 -6.16
C LEU A 146 -0.11 14.55 -6.64
N LYS A 147 -0.77 15.50 -5.97
CA LYS A 147 -0.76 16.92 -6.33
C LYS A 147 0.66 17.48 -6.49
N GLN A 148 1.57 17.11 -5.59
CA GLN A 148 2.99 17.52 -5.62
C GLN A 148 3.74 17.08 -6.90
N HIS A 149 3.19 16.10 -7.62
CA HIS A 149 3.75 15.58 -8.86
C HIS A 149 2.99 16.02 -10.11
N LEU A 150 1.81 16.61 -9.96
CA LEU A 150 0.96 17.10 -11.06
C LEU A 150 1.14 18.60 -11.32
N GLU A 151 1.56 19.38 -10.32
CA GLU A 151 1.77 20.83 -10.43
C GLU A 151 3.18 21.23 -10.88
N LYS A 152 3.87 20.34 -11.62
CA LYS A 152 5.18 20.62 -12.23
C LYS A 152 5.02 20.78 -13.73
#